data_AF-A0A5D0VBF9-F1
#
_entry.id   AF-A0A5D0VBF9-F1
#
_cell.length_a   1.000
_cell.length_b   1.000
_cell.length_c   1.000
_cell.angle_alpha   90.00
_cell.angle_beta   90.00
_cell.angle_gamma   90.00
#
_symmetry.space_group_name_H-M   'P 1'
#
loop_
_entity.id
_entity.type
_entity.pdbx_description
1 polymer ?
#
loop_
_entity_poly.entity_id
_entity_poly.type
_entity_poly.pdbx_seq_one_letter_code
_entity_poly.pdbx_strand_id
1 'polypeptide(L)'
;MEPSPVDLSSNPVTKAKMSQSADVHPIDVTTEDLRTMILYLRKARERAIDIRDRSPAGSYLESVLIRTIDGIALELSQLDYLLAKKPVDVRAAGKHAQRMRPAI
;
A
#
# COMPACT_ATOMS: atom_id res chain seq x y z
N MET A 1 41.71 51.25 6.04
CA MET A 1 41.25 50.04 5.34
C MET A 1 40.20 49.41 6.24
N GLU A 2 38.99 49.98 6.20
CA GLU A 2 37.86 49.52 7.01
C GLU A 2 37.11 48.40 6.27
N PRO A 3 36.71 47.30 6.92
CA PRO A 3 35.82 46.32 6.31
C PRO A 3 34.35 46.73 6.50
N SER A 4 33.63 46.84 5.38
CA SER A 4 32.16 47.01 5.34
C SER A 4 31.42 45.80 5.93
N PRO A 5 30.22 46.01 6.53
CA PRO A 5 29.45 44.96 7.19
C PRO A 5 28.74 44.02 6.20
N VAL A 6 28.64 42.75 6.57
CA VAL A 6 27.98 41.68 5.79
C VAL A 6 26.47 41.80 5.99
N ASP A 7 25.75 42.06 4.89
CA ASP A 7 24.29 42.18 4.86
C ASP A 7 23.65 40.77 4.89
N LEU A 8 23.21 40.32 6.08
CA LEU A 8 22.47 39.08 6.28
C LEU A 8 20.98 39.30 5.99
N SER A 9 20.67 39.60 4.73
CA SER A 9 19.29 39.74 4.26
C SER A 9 18.75 38.42 3.70
N SER A 10 17.81 37.84 4.46
CA SER A 10 16.55 37.29 3.95
C SER A 10 16.61 36.07 3.02
N ASN A 11 16.59 34.85 3.59
CA ASN A 11 16.07 33.67 2.89
C ASN A 11 14.71 33.25 3.48
N PRO A 12 13.58 33.58 2.84
CA PRO A 12 12.33 32.90 3.14
C PRO A 12 12.39 31.51 2.49
N VAL A 13 12.67 30.47 3.28
CA VAL A 13 12.40 29.09 2.86
C VAL A 13 10.88 28.98 2.70
N THR A 14 10.44 29.13 1.46
CA THR A 14 9.08 28.89 1.02
C THR A 14 8.72 27.46 1.39
N LYS A 15 7.79 27.35 2.34
CA LYS A 15 7.14 26.12 2.75
C LYS A 15 6.41 25.55 1.54
N ALA A 16 7.10 24.69 0.78
CA ALA A 16 6.49 23.91 -0.29
C ALA A 16 5.47 22.98 0.34
N LYS A 17 4.20 23.41 0.32
CA LYS A 17 3.04 22.59 0.63
C LYS A 17 2.89 21.59 -0.52
N MET A 18 3.57 20.46 -0.39
CA MET A 18 3.42 19.31 -1.30
C MET A 18 2.06 18.67 -1.01
N SER A 19 1.00 19.32 -1.48
CA SER A 19 -0.28 18.65 -1.70
C SER A 19 -0.09 17.77 -2.94
N GLN A 20 0.57 16.63 -2.78
CA GLN A 20 0.39 15.53 -3.72
C GLN A 20 -1.03 15.02 -3.50
N SER A 21 -2.00 15.63 -4.17
CA SER A 21 -3.21 14.90 -4.54
C SER A 21 -2.73 13.82 -5.51
N ALA A 22 -2.38 12.66 -4.96
CA ALA A 22 -2.15 11.48 -5.76
C ALA A 22 -3.45 11.26 -6.54
N ASP A 23 -3.41 11.47 -7.86
CA ASP A 23 -4.45 11.04 -8.77
C ASP A 23 -4.53 9.52 -8.65
N VAL A 24 -5.38 9.05 -7.74
CA VAL A 24 -5.74 7.64 -7.60
C VAL A 24 -6.54 7.28 -8.83
N HIS A 25 -5.84 6.96 -9.92
CA HIS A 25 -6.43 6.24 -11.02
C HIS A 25 -6.88 4.90 -10.42
N PRO A 26 -8.18 4.57 -10.47
CA PRO A 26 -8.65 3.28 -9.99
C PRO A 26 -8.01 2.22 -10.90
N ILE A 27 -6.97 1.56 -10.40
CA ILE A 27 -6.43 0.36 -11.03
C ILE A 27 -7.54 -0.67 -10.88
N ASP A 28 -8.10 -1.12 -12.00
CA ASP A 28 -9.09 -2.18 -12.01
C ASP A 28 -8.37 -3.49 -11.71
N VAL A 29 -8.32 -3.86 -10.42
CA VAL A 29 -7.68 -5.09 -9.95
C VAL A 29 -8.70 -6.21 -9.97
N THR A 30 -8.47 -7.22 -10.80
CA THR A 30 -9.36 -8.37 -10.91
C THR A 30 -9.05 -9.42 -9.85
N THR A 31 -10.01 -10.31 -9.58
CA THR A 31 -9.80 -11.47 -8.70
C THR A 31 -8.66 -12.36 -9.17
N GLU A 32 -8.44 -12.46 -10.48
CA GLU A 32 -7.36 -13.28 -11.05
C GLU A 32 -5.98 -12.64 -10.81
N ASP A 33 -5.89 -11.31 -10.85
CA ASP A 33 -4.68 -10.58 -10.47
C ASP A 33 -4.35 -10.82 -8.99
N LEU A 34 -5.36 -10.82 -8.11
CA LEU A 34 -5.17 -11.13 -6.69
C LEU A 34 -4.69 -12.56 -6.45
N ARG A 35 -5.25 -13.55 -7.16
CA ARG A 35 -4.79 -14.95 -7.08
C ARG A 35 -3.35 -15.10 -7.55
N THR A 36 -3.01 -14.41 -8.63
CA THR A 36 -1.65 -14.36 -9.17
C THR A 36 -0.69 -13.73 -8.16
N MET A 37 -1.08 -12.62 -7.53
CA MET A 37 -0.31 -11.97 -6.48
C MET A 37 -0.07 -12.91 -5.29
N ILE A 38 -1.10 -13.61 -4.83
CA ILE A 38 -0.99 -14.61 -3.75
C ILE A 38 0.04 -15.70 -4.11
N LEU A 39 0.02 -16.19 -5.35
CA LEU A 39 0.98 -17.21 -5.80
C LEU A 39 2.42 -16.68 -5.72
N TYR A 40 2.67 -15.46 -6.19
CA TYR A 40 4.01 -14.86 -6.13
C TYR A 40 4.47 -14.61 -4.70
N LEU A 41 3.59 -14.08 -3.85
CA LEU A 41 3.90 -13.82 -2.44
C LEU A 41 4.21 -15.12 -1.68
N ARG A 42 3.47 -16.20 -1.94
CA ARG A 42 3.77 -17.53 -1.35
C ARG A 42 5.17 -18.02 -1.75
N LYS A 43 5.51 -17.96 -3.04
CA LYS A 43 6.85 -18.33 -3.53
C LYS A 43 7.95 -17.44 -2.95
N ALA A 44 7.72 -16.14 -2.86
CA ALA A 44 8.68 -15.20 -2.29
C ALA A 44 8.93 -15.51 -0.80
N ARG A 45 7.86 -15.82 -0.04
CA ARG A 45 7.96 -16.22 1.37
C ARG A 45 8.74 -17.52 1.54
N GLU A 46 8.42 -18.55 0.76
CA GLU A 46 9.17 -19.82 0.76
C GLU A 46 10.65 -19.59 0.50
N ARG A 47 10.97 -18.76 -0.50
CA ARG A 47 12.35 -18.41 -0.81
C ARG A 47 13.04 -17.64 0.31
N ALA A 48 12.34 -16.72 0.96
CA ALA A 48 12.87 -15.98 2.10
C ALA A 48 13.18 -16.90 3.29
N ILE A 49 12.33 -17.90 3.55
CA ILE A 49 12.56 -18.95 4.55
C ILE A 49 13.82 -19.74 4.21
N ASP A 50 13.94 -20.24 2.97
CA ASP A 50 15.11 -21.00 2.53
C ASP A 50 16.42 -20.23 2.69
N ILE A 51 16.43 -18.92 2.40
CA ILE A 51 17.61 -18.08 2.55
C ILE A 51 17.91 -17.85 4.03
N ARG A 52 16.89 -17.60 4.85
CA ARG A 52 17.06 -17.37 6.29
C ARG A 52 17.67 -18.59 6.96
N ASP A 53 17.20 -19.79 6.64
CA ASP A 53 17.66 -21.04 7.24
C ASP A 53 19.13 -21.36 6.90
N ARG A 54 19.69 -20.71 5.86
CA ARG A 54 21.10 -20.79 5.47
C ARG A 54 21.91 -19.56 5.90
N SER A 55 21.25 -18.55 6.48
CA SER A 55 21.91 -17.32 6.89
C SER A 55 22.59 -17.50 8.25
N PRO A 56 23.72 -16.83 8.51
CA PRO A 56 24.34 -16.86 9.83
C PRO A 56 23.39 -16.29 10.91
N ALA A 57 23.30 -16.98 12.03
CA ALA A 57 22.50 -16.53 13.18
C ALA A 57 23.02 -15.19 13.72
N GLY A 58 22.09 -14.31 14.11
CA GLY A 58 22.37 -12.95 14.58
C GLY A 58 22.76 -11.99 13.46
N SER A 59 22.76 -12.42 12.19
CA SER A 59 23.09 -11.52 11.08
C SER A 59 21.97 -10.51 10.83
N TYR A 60 22.35 -9.33 10.32
CA TYR A 60 21.37 -8.35 9.84
C TYR A 60 20.43 -8.95 8.79
N LEU A 61 20.97 -9.81 7.91
CA LEU A 61 20.20 -10.50 6.88
C LEU A 61 19.12 -11.39 7.50
N GLU A 62 19.42 -12.19 8.53
CA GLU A 62 18.42 -12.99 9.24
C GLU A 62 17.30 -12.10 9.80
N SER A 63 17.67 -10.99 10.45
CA SER A 63 16.69 -10.06 11.04
C SER A 63 15.80 -9.39 9.99
N VAL A 64 16.35 -9.06 8.82
CA VAL A 64 15.59 -8.55 7.67
C VAL A 64 14.65 -9.63 7.14
N LEU A 65 15.15 -10.85 6.94
CA LEU A 65 14.35 -11.95 6.40
C LEU A 65 13.20 -12.34 7.33
N ILE A 66 13.38 -12.30 8.65
CA ILE A 66 12.29 -12.49 9.62
C ILE A 66 11.18 -11.46 9.36
N ARG A 67 11.52 -10.17 9.33
CA ARG A 67 10.54 -9.10 9.09
C ARG A 67 9.88 -9.21 7.71
N THR A 68 10.63 -9.61 6.69
CA THR A 68 10.10 -9.84 5.34
C THR A 68 9.11 -11.00 5.33
N ILE A 69 9.42 -12.12 5.97
CA ILE A 69 8.53 -13.28 6.07
C ILE A 69 7.23 -12.90 6.79
N ASP A 70 7.33 -12.16 7.89
CA ASP A 70 6.18 -11.70 8.67
C ASP A 70 5.32 -10.71 7.88
N GLY A 71 5.95 -9.77 7.17
CA GLY A 71 5.26 -8.82 6.29
C GLY A 71 4.50 -9.53 5.16
N ILE A 72 5.13 -10.47 4.47
CA ILE A 72 4.46 -11.24 3.41
C ILE A 72 3.31 -12.10 3.97
N ALA A 73 3.47 -12.67 5.17
CA ALA A 73 2.39 -13.44 5.81
C ALA A 73 1.16 -12.56 6.13
N LEU A 74 1.40 -11.32 6.55
CA LEU A 74 0.34 -10.34 6.79
C LEU A 74 -0.36 -9.97 5.48
N GLU A 75 0.39 -9.65 4.43
CA GLU A 75 -0.16 -9.31 3.10
C GLU A 75 -1.00 -10.45 2.52
N LEU A 76 -0.52 -11.69 2.61
CA LEU A 76 -1.28 -12.88 2.21
C LEU A 76 -2.62 -12.96 2.95
N SER A 77 -2.62 -12.73 4.26
CA SER A 77 -3.84 -12.75 5.08
C SER A 77 -4.83 -11.65 4.67
N GLN A 78 -4.33 -10.47 4.31
CA GLN A 78 -5.15 -9.36 3.81
C GLN A 78 -5.79 -9.71 2.46
N LEU A 79 -5.01 -10.30 1.55
CA LEU A 79 -5.52 -10.74 0.24
C LEU A 79 -6.56 -11.85 0.39
N ASP A 80 -6.31 -12.85 1.24
CA ASP A 80 -7.26 -13.92 1.54
C ASP A 80 -8.56 -13.35 2.14
N TYR A 81 -8.46 -12.36 3.02
CA TYR A 81 -9.62 -11.65 3.57
C TYR A 81 -10.43 -10.90 2.50
N LEU A 82 -9.75 -10.18 1.60
CA LEU A 82 -10.41 -9.45 0.52
C LEU A 82 -11.10 -10.40 -0.46
N LEU A 83 -10.51 -11.56 -0.74
CA LEU A 83 -11.12 -12.60 -1.57
C LEU A 83 -12.32 -13.28 -0.90
N ALA A 84 -12.25 -13.51 0.41
CA ALA A 84 -13.35 -14.11 1.18
C ALA A 84 -14.56 -13.17 1.31
N LYS A 85 -14.34 -11.86 1.31
CA LYS A 85 -15.41 -10.87 1.29
C LYS A 85 -16.03 -10.78 -0.10
N LYS A 86 -17.16 -11.47 -0.30
CA LYS A 86 -18.06 -11.19 -1.42
C LYS A 86 -18.34 -9.68 -1.45
N PRO A 87 -18.04 -8.96 -2.56
CA PRO A 87 -18.37 -7.55 -2.64
C PRO A 87 -19.88 -7.43 -2.45
N VAL A 88 -20.29 -6.58 -1.49
CA VAL A 88 -21.68 -6.14 -1.41
C VAL A 88 -21.93 -5.45 -2.74
N ASP A 89 -22.74 -6.09 -3.58
CA ASP A 89 -23.02 -5.61 -4.91
C ASP A 89 -23.81 -4.29 -4.79
N VAL A 90 -23.09 -3.17 -4.73
CA VAL A 90 -23.68 -1.83 -4.61
C VAL A 90 -24.57 -1.54 -5.83
N ARG A 91 -24.36 -2.25 -6.95
CA ARG A 91 -25.22 -2.15 -8.15
C ARG A 91 -26.56 -2.86 -7.96
N ALA A 92 -26.66 -3.86 -7.08
CA ALA A 92 -27.93 -4.49 -6.73
C ALA A 92 -28.83 -3.56 -5.86
N ALA A 93 -28.22 -2.64 -5.11
CA ALA A 93 -28.97 -1.65 -4.32
C ALA A 93 -29.73 -0.62 -5.17
N GLY A 94 -29.36 -0.46 -6.45
CA GLY A 94 -30.04 0.44 -7.38
C GLY A 94 -31.39 -0.07 -7.92
N LYS A 95 -31.70 -1.37 -7.78
CA LYS A 95 -32.95 -1.95 -8.31
C LYS A 95 -34.17 -1.77 -7.39
N HIS A 96 -33.97 -1.46 -6.11
CA HIS A 96 -35.05 -1.28 -5.14
C HIS A 96 -35.38 0.18 -4.82
N ALA A 97 -34.67 1.15 -5.40
CA ALA A 97 -35.03 2.56 -5.31
C ALA A 97 -36.14 2.91 -6.32
N GLN A 98 -37.27 2.22 -6.22
CA GLN A 98 -38.51 2.62 -6.87
C GLN A 98 -38.98 3.90 -6.17
N ARG A 99 -38.40 5.04 -6.57
CA ARG A 99 -38.78 6.37 -6.09
C ARG A 99 -40.27 6.52 -6.36
N MET A 100 -41.07 6.46 -5.30
CA MET A 100 -42.47 6.83 -5.34
C MET A 100 -42.56 8.24 -5.92
N ARG A 101 -43.21 8.39 -7.08
CA ARG A 101 -43.58 9.71 -7.58
C ARG A 101 -44.77 10.18 -6.75
N PRO A 102 -44.73 11.38 -6.14
CA PRO A 102 -45.91 11.95 -5.52
C PRO A 102 -46.96 12.18 -6.61
N ALA A 103 -48.20 11.78 -6.32
CA ALA A 103 -49.33 12.17 -7.13
C ALA A 103 -49.69 13.62 -6.76
N ILE A 104 -49.54 14.49 -7.76
CA ILE A 104 -50.16 15.81 -7.99
C ILE A 104 -50.17 16.77 -6.79
#